data_AF-A0A6N2VMJ9-F1
#
_entry.id   AF-A0A6N2VMJ9-F1
#
_cell.length_a   1.000
_cell.length_b   1.000
_cell.length_c   1.000
_cell.angle_alpha   90.00
_cell.angle_beta   90.00
_cell.angle_gamma   90.00
#
_symmetry.space_group_name_H-M   'P 1'
#
loop_
_entity.id
_entity.type
_entity.pdbx_description
1 polymer ?
#
loop_
_entity_poly.entity_id
_entity_poly.type
_entity_poly.pdbx_seq_one_letter_code
_entity_poly.pdbx_strand_id
1 'polypeptide(L)'
;MNSCIAVKEESRFIYTKIEEERQRLKKKEQFKRLLTSSEFTMKGKCAISLLLTKLDIINTILLMQHGRSVIQMKTGRLKEFDSICAKMQKKGLELNFSLALDRINDLIGVRAVCAYVDDIYQVADLIEKQKDIRIVKIKDYIKQPKKSGYQSLHLILEAAIPQQKDIQWIKVELQLRTAAMDYWANLDHQLRYKRGKKETQLIDEELQQCASMISTLDQKMLKIRKKIDKI
;
A
#
# COMPACT_ATOMS: atom_id res chain seq x y z
N MET A 1 54.29 -27.90 -4.88
CA MET A 1 52.99 -28.60 -5.04
C MET A 1 51.80 -27.87 -4.40
N ASN A 2 51.99 -26.96 -3.44
CA ASN A 2 50.87 -26.26 -2.78
C ASN A 2 50.12 -25.20 -3.62
N SER A 3 50.72 -24.70 -4.71
CA SER A 3 50.09 -23.66 -5.55
C SER A 3 48.96 -24.19 -6.45
N CYS A 4 49.01 -25.46 -6.87
CA CYS A 4 48.03 -26.03 -7.81
C CYS A 4 46.72 -26.47 -7.11
N ILE A 5 46.78 -26.76 -5.80
CA ILE A 5 45.61 -27.12 -4.98
C ILE A 5 44.79 -25.87 -4.64
N ALA A 6 45.45 -24.78 -4.23
CA ALA A 6 44.81 -23.50 -3.93
C ALA A 6 44.04 -22.93 -5.15
N VAL A 7 44.62 -22.99 -6.36
CA VAL A 7 43.97 -22.52 -7.60
C VAL A 7 42.73 -23.34 -7.96
N LYS A 8 42.73 -24.66 -7.68
CA LYS A 8 41.56 -25.53 -7.91
C LYS A 8 40.43 -25.26 -6.91
N GLU A 9 40.76 -25.00 -5.65
CA GLU A 9 39.77 -24.63 -4.61
C GLU A 9 39.16 -23.25 -4.88
N GLU A 10 39.98 -22.28 -5.28
CA GLU A 10 39.55 -20.93 -5.62
C GLU A 10 38.67 -20.93 -6.88
N SER A 11 39.03 -21.71 -7.90
CA SER A 11 38.19 -21.91 -9.08
C SER A 11 36.86 -22.55 -8.72
N ARG A 12 36.85 -23.61 -7.90
CA ARG A 12 35.61 -24.29 -7.46
C ARG A 12 34.69 -23.34 -6.69
N PHE A 13 35.25 -22.51 -5.81
CA PHE A 13 34.51 -21.48 -5.07
C PHE A 13 33.90 -20.42 -6.00
N ILE A 14 34.64 -19.97 -7.02
CA ILE A 14 34.14 -19.04 -8.03
C ILE A 14 33.00 -19.67 -8.84
N TYR A 15 33.16 -20.93 -9.28
CA TYR A 15 32.11 -21.67 -9.99
C TYR A 15 30.82 -21.80 -9.16
N THR A 16 30.93 -22.16 -7.87
CA THR A 16 29.77 -22.25 -6.98
C THR A 16 29.05 -20.90 -6.84
N LYS A 17 29.79 -19.80 -6.64
CA LYS A 17 29.20 -18.45 -6.60
C LYS A 17 28.49 -18.07 -7.90
N ILE A 18 29.05 -18.43 -9.06
CA ILE A 18 28.45 -18.17 -10.36
C ILE A 18 27.16 -18.98 -10.54
N GLU A 19 27.13 -20.24 -10.12
CA GLU A 19 25.91 -21.07 -10.16
C GLU A 19 24.82 -20.55 -9.23
N GLU A 20 25.17 -20.11 -8.02
CA GLU A 20 24.25 -19.49 -7.07
C GLU A 20 23.64 -18.20 -7.63
N GLU A 21 24.46 -17.32 -8.22
CA GLU A 21 23.98 -16.09 -8.88
C GLU A 21 23.08 -16.42 -10.10
N ARG A 22 23.42 -17.43 -10.91
CA ARG A 22 22.57 -17.90 -12.02
C ARG A 22 21.22 -18.42 -11.53
N GLN A 23 21.20 -19.24 -10.49
CA GLN A 23 19.96 -19.74 -9.90
C GLN A 23 19.10 -18.61 -9.33
N ARG A 24 19.74 -17.64 -8.67
CA ARG A 24 19.09 -16.44 -8.15
C ARG A 24 18.45 -15.60 -9.26
N LEU A 25 19.16 -15.38 -10.38
CA LEU A 25 18.64 -14.67 -11.55
C LEU A 25 17.43 -15.40 -12.16
N LYS A 26 17.52 -16.73 -12.34
CA LYS A 26 16.38 -17.55 -12.83
C LYS A 26 15.16 -17.45 -11.92
N LYS A 27 15.33 -17.58 -10.61
CA LYS A 27 14.24 -17.41 -9.63
C LYS A 27 13.61 -16.02 -9.73
N LYS A 28 14.43 -14.97 -9.87
CA LYS A 28 13.97 -13.59 -10.02
C LYS A 28 13.16 -13.38 -11.31
N GLU A 29 13.59 -13.96 -12.43
CA GLU A 29 12.85 -13.91 -13.69
C GLU A 29 11.52 -14.67 -13.63
N GLN A 30 11.52 -15.87 -13.06
CA GLN A 30 10.29 -16.65 -12.87
C GLN A 30 9.31 -15.90 -11.96
N PHE A 31 9.81 -15.32 -10.87
CA PHE A 31 9.02 -14.49 -9.97
C PHE A 31 8.44 -13.26 -10.69
N LYS A 32 9.24 -12.59 -11.54
CA LYS A 32 8.77 -11.48 -12.38
C LYS A 32 7.65 -11.92 -13.30
N ARG A 33 7.83 -13.03 -14.03
CA ARG A 33 6.82 -13.56 -14.96
C ARG A 33 5.49 -13.85 -14.27
N LEU A 34 5.50 -14.39 -13.06
CA LEU A 34 4.28 -14.68 -12.31
C LEU A 34 3.55 -13.40 -11.86
N LEU A 35 4.28 -12.39 -11.38
CA LEU A 35 3.72 -11.10 -10.98
C LEU A 35 3.25 -10.25 -12.16
N THR A 36 3.89 -10.40 -13.33
CA THR A 36 3.48 -9.73 -14.57
C THR A 36 2.60 -10.61 -15.45
N SER A 37 2.13 -11.75 -14.94
CA SER A 37 1.24 -12.63 -15.70
C SER A 37 -0.05 -11.88 -16.02
N SER A 38 -0.62 -12.18 -17.18
CA SER A 38 -1.93 -11.66 -17.58
C SER A 38 -2.98 -11.99 -16.53
N GLU A 39 -2.93 -13.21 -15.98
CA GLU A 39 -3.87 -13.68 -14.96
C GLU A 39 -3.83 -12.82 -13.68
N PHE A 40 -2.66 -12.67 -13.04
CA PHE A 40 -2.54 -11.87 -11.82
C PHE A 40 -2.91 -10.41 -12.07
N THR A 41 -2.42 -9.85 -13.18
CA THR A 41 -2.70 -8.46 -13.57
C THR A 41 -4.19 -8.23 -13.78
N MET A 42 -4.88 -9.14 -14.47
CA MET A 42 -6.31 -9.05 -14.70
C MET A 42 -7.10 -9.18 -13.40
N LYS A 43 -6.77 -10.17 -12.57
CA LYS A 43 -7.40 -10.34 -11.24
C LYS A 43 -7.25 -9.11 -10.37
N GLY A 44 -6.04 -8.52 -10.36
CA GLY A 44 -5.78 -7.29 -9.62
C GLY A 44 -6.55 -6.08 -10.18
N LYS A 45 -6.64 -5.92 -11.50
CA LYS A 45 -7.46 -4.88 -12.13
C LYS A 45 -8.95 -5.03 -11.82
N CYS A 46 -9.48 -6.26 -11.85
CA CYS A 46 -10.87 -6.55 -11.47
C CYS A 46 -11.13 -6.17 -10.01
N ALA A 47 -10.24 -6.55 -9.09
CA ALA A 47 -10.36 -6.20 -7.67
C ALA A 47 -10.30 -4.68 -7.45
N ILE A 48 -9.41 -3.98 -8.14
CA ILE A 48 -9.35 -2.50 -8.12
C ILE A 48 -10.67 -1.91 -8.61
N SER A 49 -11.15 -2.31 -9.77
CA SER A 49 -12.39 -1.78 -10.35
C SER A 49 -13.58 -1.99 -9.42
N LEU A 50 -13.73 -3.20 -8.86
CA LEU A 50 -14.79 -3.52 -7.91
C LEU A 50 -14.75 -2.60 -6.68
N LEU A 51 -13.57 -2.40 -6.09
CA LEU A 51 -13.39 -1.54 -4.93
C LEU A 51 -13.64 -0.06 -5.27
N LEU A 52 -13.20 0.43 -6.44
CA LEU A 52 -13.48 1.79 -6.87
C LEU A 52 -14.98 2.03 -7.06
N THR A 53 -15.70 1.07 -7.66
CA THR A 53 -17.16 1.12 -7.79
C THR A 53 -17.86 1.08 -6.43
N LYS A 54 -17.41 0.24 -5.50
CA LYS A 54 -17.94 0.21 -4.13
C LYS A 54 -17.74 1.53 -3.40
N LEU A 55 -16.58 2.17 -3.58
CA LEU A 55 -16.32 3.50 -3.04
C LEU A 55 -17.24 4.55 -3.65
N ASP A 56 -17.58 4.46 -4.94
CA ASP A 56 -18.58 5.34 -5.56
C ASP A 56 -19.96 5.16 -4.96
N ILE A 57 -20.41 3.92 -4.78
CA ILE A 57 -21.70 3.62 -4.15
C ILE A 57 -21.74 4.20 -2.73
N ILE A 58 -20.69 3.99 -1.94
CA ILE A 58 -20.57 4.57 -0.60
C ILE A 58 -20.61 6.09 -0.64
N ASN A 59 -19.89 6.72 -1.59
CA ASN A 59 -19.91 8.17 -1.73
C ASN A 59 -21.30 8.70 -2.06
N THR A 60 -22.05 8.02 -2.94
CA THR A 60 -23.43 8.39 -3.27
C THR A 60 -24.36 8.27 -2.05
N ILE A 61 -24.24 7.19 -1.28
CA ILE A 61 -25.04 7.01 -0.05
C ILE A 61 -24.74 8.14 0.95
N LEU A 62 -23.46 8.41 1.19
CA LEU A 62 -23.05 9.46 2.13
C LEU A 62 -23.40 10.87 1.62
N LEU A 63 -23.36 11.10 0.31
CA LEU A 63 -23.81 12.34 -0.32
C LEU A 63 -25.30 12.59 -0.07
N MET A 64 -26.14 11.55 -0.20
CA MET A 64 -27.56 11.65 0.11
C MET A 64 -27.82 11.94 1.60
N GLN A 65 -27.02 11.36 2.49
CA GLN A 65 -27.17 11.54 3.93
C GLN A 65 -26.70 12.92 4.42
N HIS A 66 -25.60 13.43 3.87
CA HIS A 66 -24.93 14.64 4.36
C HIS A 66 -25.11 15.87 3.46
N GLY A 67 -25.68 15.73 2.26
CA GLY A 67 -25.80 16.81 1.28
C GLY A 67 -24.47 17.26 0.66
N ARG A 68 -23.37 16.52 0.86
CA ARG A 68 -22.02 16.85 0.35
C ARG A 68 -21.24 15.60 -0.04
N SER A 69 -20.31 15.74 -1.00
CA SER A 69 -19.41 14.63 -1.35
C SER A 69 -18.46 14.32 -0.18
N VAL A 70 -18.31 13.04 0.13
CA VAL A 70 -17.41 12.55 1.19
C VAL A 70 -16.07 12.13 0.61
N ILE A 71 -16.07 11.41 -0.50
CA ILE A 71 -14.87 10.97 -1.22
C ILE A 71 -14.61 11.97 -2.37
N GLN A 72 -13.48 12.66 -2.29
CA GLN A 72 -13.07 13.67 -3.28
C GLN A 72 -12.30 13.06 -4.45
N MET A 73 -11.47 12.05 -4.16
CA MET A 73 -10.65 11.38 -5.17
C MET A 73 -10.46 9.92 -4.78
N LYS A 74 -10.43 9.05 -5.78
CA LYS A 74 -10.11 7.63 -5.61
C LYS A 74 -9.17 7.16 -6.71
N THR A 75 -8.20 6.33 -6.37
CA THR A 75 -7.22 5.77 -7.31
C THR A 75 -6.94 4.32 -6.97
N GLY A 76 -6.54 3.53 -7.96
CA GLY A 76 -6.13 2.15 -7.79
C GLY A 76 -4.87 1.86 -8.58
N ARG A 77 -4.02 0.97 -8.06
CA ARG A 77 -2.77 0.58 -8.72
C ARG A 77 -2.36 -0.84 -8.37
N LEU A 78 -1.61 -1.44 -9.27
CA LEU A 78 -0.80 -2.63 -8.98
C LEU A 78 0.60 -2.17 -8.58
N LYS A 79 1.22 -2.90 -7.66
CA LYS A 79 2.58 -2.58 -7.22
C LYS A 79 3.59 -3.04 -8.27
N GLU A 80 4.50 -2.15 -8.64
CA GLU A 80 5.57 -2.46 -9.58
C GLU A 80 6.53 -3.53 -9.02
N PHE A 81 7.02 -4.38 -9.92
CA PHE A 81 7.88 -5.52 -9.59
C PHE A 81 9.10 -5.13 -8.74
N ASP A 82 9.80 -4.06 -9.12
CA ASP A 82 11.00 -3.61 -8.39
C ASP A 82 10.65 -3.13 -6.97
N SER A 83 9.49 -2.49 -6.80
CA SER A 83 8.97 -2.11 -5.49
C SER A 83 8.57 -3.32 -4.64
N ILE A 84 8.08 -4.40 -5.27
CA ILE A 84 7.79 -5.67 -4.57
C ILE A 84 9.10 -6.29 -4.08
N CYS A 85 10.10 -6.40 -4.96
CA CYS A 85 11.42 -6.95 -4.62
C CYS A 85 12.08 -6.19 -3.47
N ALA A 86 12.11 -4.86 -3.53
CA ALA A 86 12.66 -4.02 -2.48
C ALA A 86 11.93 -4.23 -1.13
N LYS A 87 10.59 -4.40 -1.17
CA LYS A 87 9.79 -4.63 0.03
C LYS A 87 10.00 -6.02 0.62
N MET A 88 10.17 -7.04 -0.21
CA MET A 88 10.50 -8.41 0.23
C MET A 88 11.89 -8.46 0.86
N GLN A 89 12.89 -7.85 0.22
CA GLN A 89 14.25 -7.74 0.77
C GLN A 89 14.29 -7.00 2.10
N LYS A 90 13.57 -5.87 2.23
CA LYS A 90 13.45 -5.13 3.50
C LYS A 90 12.83 -5.96 4.62
N LYS A 91 12.01 -6.95 4.27
CA LYS A 91 11.40 -7.89 5.22
C LYS A 91 12.22 -9.17 5.43
N GLY A 92 13.37 -9.31 4.76
CA GLY A 92 14.19 -10.53 4.81
C GLY A 92 13.52 -11.74 4.15
N LEU A 93 12.61 -11.52 3.20
CA LEU A 93 11.86 -12.58 2.51
C LEU A 93 12.54 -12.98 1.20
N GLU A 94 12.52 -14.28 0.90
CA GLU A 94 12.96 -14.79 -0.40
C GLU A 94 12.05 -14.32 -1.53
N LEU A 95 12.60 -14.14 -2.74
CA LEU A 95 11.84 -13.75 -3.93
C LEU A 95 11.01 -14.94 -4.44
N ASN A 96 9.82 -15.09 -3.87
CA ASN A 96 8.86 -16.16 -4.17
C ASN A 96 7.44 -15.59 -4.34
N PHE A 97 6.73 -16.07 -5.36
CA PHE A 97 5.38 -15.59 -5.68
C PHE A 97 4.35 -15.86 -4.59
N SER A 98 4.29 -17.09 -4.06
CA SER A 98 3.39 -17.46 -2.98
C SER A 98 3.67 -16.63 -1.73
N LEU A 99 4.95 -16.47 -1.38
CA LEU A 99 5.35 -15.66 -0.23
C LEU A 99 5.02 -14.17 -0.41
N ALA A 100 5.13 -13.66 -1.64
CA ALA A 100 4.71 -12.30 -1.96
C ALA A 100 3.19 -12.12 -1.76
N LEU A 101 2.36 -13.02 -2.30
CA LEU A 101 0.90 -12.98 -2.14
C LEU A 101 0.47 -13.05 -0.67
N ASP A 102 1.18 -13.84 0.14
CA ASP A 102 0.89 -13.99 1.56
C ASP A 102 1.33 -12.75 2.37
N ARG A 103 2.60 -12.33 2.22
CA ARG A 103 3.25 -11.37 3.14
C ARG A 103 3.25 -9.92 2.65
N ILE A 104 2.98 -9.66 1.38
CA ILE A 104 2.94 -8.32 0.80
C ILE A 104 1.48 -7.91 0.60
N ASN A 105 0.97 -7.15 1.56
CA ASN A 105 -0.47 -6.81 1.59
C ASN A 105 -0.86 -5.74 0.56
N ASP A 106 0.10 -4.96 0.05
CA ASP A 106 -0.11 -3.83 -0.87
C ASP A 106 0.30 -4.17 -2.31
N LEU A 107 0.19 -5.44 -2.72
CA LEU A 107 0.37 -5.83 -4.12
C LEU A 107 -0.70 -5.18 -5.01
N ILE A 108 -1.93 -5.14 -4.50
CA ILE A 108 -3.07 -4.45 -5.09
C ILE A 108 -3.45 -3.36 -4.09
N GLY A 109 -3.37 -2.10 -4.53
CA GLY A 109 -3.62 -0.95 -3.68
C GLY A 109 -4.75 -0.08 -4.22
N VAL A 110 -5.69 0.26 -3.36
CA VAL A 110 -6.73 1.26 -3.61
C VAL A 110 -6.56 2.40 -2.62
N ARG A 111 -6.80 3.62 -3.07
CA ARG A 111 -6.76 4.82 -2.22
C ARG A 111 -8.03 5.63 -2.40
N ALA A 112 -8.59 6.10 -1.30
CA ALA A 112 -9.63 7.13 -1.30
C ALA A 112 -9.21 8.32 -0.43
N VAL A 113 -9.40 9.51 -0.97
CA VAL A 113 -9.18 10.79 -0.29
C VAL A 113 -10.55 11.34 0.09
N CYS A 114 -10.79 11.42 1.39
CA CYS A 114 -12.01 11.92 2.00
C CYS A 114 -11.88 13.40 2.36
N ALA A 115 -13.00 14.10 2.44
CA ALA A 115 -13.03 15.52 2.79
C ALA A 115 -12.59 15.78 4.24
N TYR A 116 -12.97 14.90 5.18
CA TYR A 116 -12.66 15.06 6.60
C TYR A 116 -12.21 13.76 7.27
N VAL A 117 -11.65 13.88 8.47
CA VAL A 117 -11.13 12.74 9.23
C VAL A 117 -12.24 11.77 9.68
N ASP A 118 -13.42 12.25 10.06
CA ASP A 118 -14.52 11.37 10.45
C ASP A 118 -15.22 10.68 9.26
N ASP A 119 -15.18 11.32 8.09
CA ASP A 119 -15.60 10.70 6.83
C ASP A 119 -14.76 9.46 6.50
N ILE A 120 -13.46 9.45 6.81
CA ILE A 120 -12.59 8.28 6.65
C ILE A 120 -13.14 7.07 7.41
N TYR A 121 -13.55 7.28 8.67
CA TYR A 121 -14.08 6.20 9.49
C TYR A 121 -15.46 5.76 9.02
N GLN A 122 -16.33 6.70 8.60
CA GLN A 122 -17.62 6.34 8.00
C GLN A 122 -17.48 5.47 6.75
N VAL A 123 -16.53 5.80 5.86
CA VAL A 123 -16.23 4.99 4.67
C VAL A 123 -15.70 3.62 5.08
N ALA A 124 -14.80 3.54 6.07
CA ALA A 124 -14.27 2.29 6.57
C ALA A 124 -15.39 1.38 7.14
N ASP A 125 -16.27 1.95 7.96
CA ASP A 125 -17.41 1.23 8.57
C ASP A 125 -18.37 0.70 7.51
N LEU A 126 -18.64 1.47 6.45
CA LEU A 126 -19.51 1.04 5.35
C LEU A 126 -18.86 -0.03 4.46
N ILE A 127 -17.53 -0.02 4.31
CA ILE A 127 -16.79 -1.09 3.64
C ILE A 127 -16.85 -2.38 4.46
N GLU A 128 -16.62 -2.30 5.77
CA GLU A 128 -16.60 -3.46 6.67
C GLU A 128 -17.95 -4.20 6.74
N LYS A 129 -19.06 -3.46 6.60
CA LYS A 129 -20.42 -4.05 6.61
C LYS A 129 -20.80 -4.81 5.34
N GLN A 130 -19.97 -4.79 4.28
CA GLN A 130 -20.29 -5.46 3.02
C GLN A 130 -20.00 -6.96 3.10
N LYS A 131 -20.98 -7.79 2.71
CA LYS A 131 -20.88 -9.26 2.79
C LYS A 131 -19.78 -9.86 1.91
N ASP A 132 -19.40 -9.17 0.85
CA ASP A 132 -18.39 -9.58 -0.13
C ASP A 132 -16.99 -8.99 0.16
N ILE A 133 -16.81 -8.43 1.35
CA ILE A 133 -15.53 -7.93 1.88
C ILE A 133 -15.21 -8.63 3.20
N ARG A 134 -13.96 -9.04 3.38
CA ARG A 134 -13.43 -9.53 4.66
C ARG A 134 -12.30 -8.64 5.12
N ILE A 135 -12.40 -8.06 6.31
CA ILE A 135 -11.30 -7.29 6.89
C ILE A 135 -10.28 -8.26 7.49
N VAL A 136 -9.07 -8.28 6.95
CA VAL A 136 -7.96 -9.10 7.45
C VAL A 136 -7.20 -8.37 8.55
N LYS A 137 -6.95 -7.07 8.36
CA LYS A 137 -6.21 -6.26 9.33
C LYS A 137 -6.45 -4.77 9.13
N ILE A 138 -6.67 -4.06 10.23
CA ILE A 138 -6.72 -2.59 10.26
C ILE A 138 -5.41 -2.05 10.81
N LYS A 139 -4.84 -1.02 10.17
CA LYS A 139 -3.73 -0.23 10.70
C LYS A 139 -4.12 1.23 10.72
N ASP A 140 -4.40 1.74 11.90
CA ASP A 140 -4.86 3.11 12.11
C ASP A 140 -3.66 4.04 12.42
N TYR A 141 -3.03 4.55 11.36
CA TYR A 141 -1.97 5.55 11.51
C TYR A 141 -2.51 6.98 11.69
N ILE A 142 -3.83 7.16 11.74
CA ILE A 142 -4.42 8.45 12.11
C ILE A 142 -4.35 8.58 13.63
N LYS A 143 -4.77 7.54 14.37
CA LYS A 143 -4.66 7.47 15.84
C LYS A 143 -3.23 7.26 16.33
N GLN A 144 -2.47 6.42 15.64
CA GLN A 144 -1.07 6.12 15.98
C GLN A 144 -0.16 6.39 14.78
N PRO A 145 0.18 7.67 14.51
CA PRO A 145 1.06 8.03 13.40
C PRO A 145 2.42 7.31 13.50
N LYS A 146 3.05 7.06 12.35
CA LYS A 146 4.42 6.53 12.36
C LYS A 146 5.37 7.58 12.93
N LYS A 147 6.57 7.13 13.35
CA LYS A 147 7.67 8.03 13.75
C LYS A 147 7.98 9.13 12.72
N SER A 148 7.78 8.84 11.43
CA SER A 148 7.98 9.83 10.36
C SER A 148 6.91 10.91 10.28
N GLY A 149 5.83 10.84 11.06
CA GLY A 149 4.64 11.71 10.92
C GLY A 149 3.59 11.18 9.94
N TYR A 150 3.82 10.02 9.30
CA TYR A 150 2.88 9.47 8.32
C TYR A 150 1.52 9.10 8.95
N GLN A 151 0.43 9.59 8.34
CA GLN A 151 -0.96 9.36 8.73
C GLN A 151 -1.80 8.82 7.57
N SER A 152 -2.60 7.80 7.85
CA SER A 152 -3.60 7.18 6.94
C SER A 152 -4.28 6.02 7.68
N LEU A 153 -5.54 5.72 7.34
CA LEU A 153 -6.18 4.48 7.78
C LEU A 153 -5.98 3.40 6.71
N HIS A 154 -5.33 2.29 7.05
CA HIS A 154 -5.12 1.18 6.11
C HIS A 154 -6.01 0.01 6.49
N LEU A 155 -6.88 -0.39 5.56
CA LEU A 155 -7.67 -1.61 5.64
C LEU A 155 -7.02 -2.64 4.72
N ILE A 156 -6.46 -3.70 5.28
CA ILE A 156 -6.08 -4.88 4.53
C ILE A 156 -7.31 -5.77 4.52
N LEU A 157 -7.85 -6.00 3.33
CA LEU A 157 -9.10 -6.70 3.13
C LEU A 157 -8.97 -7.75 2.03
N GLU A 158 -9.93 -8.65 1.98
CA GLU A 158 -10.13 -9.56 0.85
C GLU A 158 -11.47 -9.23 0.19
N ALA A 159 -11.45 -9.03 -1.11
CA ALA A 159 -12.64 -8.78 -1.92
C ALA A 159 -13.02 -10.06 -2.68
N ALA A 160 -14.29 -10.45 -2.60
CA ALA A 160 -14.84 -11.56 -3.36
C ALA A 160 -15.03 -11.15 -4.83
N ILE A 161 -14.31 -11.82 -5.73
CA ILE A 161 -14.45 -11.67 -7.17
C ILE A 161 -15.17 -12.89 -7.72
N PRO A 162 -16.41 -12.74 -8.23
CA PRO A 162 -17.11 -13.83 -8.91
C PRO A 162 -16.32 -14.30 -10.13
N GLN A 163 -16.13 -15.61 -10.24
CA GLN A 163 -15.64 -16.28 -11.45
C GLN A 163 -16.72 -17.26 -11.93
N GLN A 164 -16.54 -17.79 -13.14
CA GLN A 164 -17.55 -18.64 -13.79
C GLN A 164 -18.04 -19.81 -12.94
N LYS A 165 -17.20 -20.34 -12.03
CA LYS A 165 -17.50 -21.54 -11.23
C LYS A 165 -17.25 -21.40 -9.72
N ASP A 166 -16.68 -20.28 -9.26
CA ASP A 166 -16.33 -20.08 -7.86
C ASP A 166 -16.15 -18.59 -7.52
N ILE A 167 -16.03 -18.25 -6.23
CA ILE A 167 -15.68 -16.93 -5.73
C ILE A 167 -14.20 -16.93 -5.35
N GLN A 168 -13.41 -16.12 -6.05
CA GLN A 168 -12.02 -15.92 -5.66
C GLN A 168 -11.90 -14.72 -4.70
N TRP A 169 -11.32 -14.96 -3.52
CA TRP A 169 -10.96 -13.89 -2.58
C TRP A 169 -9.61 -13.29 -2.93
N ILE A 170 -9.58 -11.97 -3.15
CA ILE A 170 -8.36 -11.25 -3.54
C ILE A 170 -8.00 -10.24 -2.47
N LYS A 171 -6.77 -10.35 -1.94
CA LYS A 171 -6.21 -9.43 -0.95
C LYS A 171 -5.92 -8.06 -1.58
N VAL A 172 -6.44 -7.00 -0.97
CA VAL A 172 -6.29 -5.61 -1.39
C VAL A 172 -5.98 -4.75 -0.15
N GLU A 173 -5.09 -3.77 -0.30
CA GLU A 173 -4.90 -2.72 0.70
C GLU A 173 -5.68 -1.47 0.28
N LEU A 174 -6.70 -1.10 1.06
CA LEU A 174 -7.41 0.18 0.93
C LEU A 174 -6.81 1.21 1.88
N GLN A 175 -6.34 2.32 1.34
CA GLN A 175 -5.80 3.45 2.10
C GLN A 175 -6.80 4.60 2.08
N LEU A 176 -7.26 5.01 3.25
CA LEU A 176 -8.15 6.16 3.44
C LEU A 176 -7.37 7.32 4.08
N ARG A 177 -7.56 8.53 3.53
CA ARG A 177 -6.79 9.74 3.88
C ARG A 177 -7.64 10.99 3.73
N THR A 178 -7.25 12.09 4.36
CA THR A 178 -7.68 13.43 3.96
C THR A 178 -6.81 13.97 2.82
N ALA A 179 -7.24 15.07 2.19
CA ALA A 179 -6.43 15.75 1.18
C ALA A 179 -5.05 16.17 1.73
N ALA A 180 -5.00 16.68 2.96
CA ALA A 180 -3.77 17.10 3.59
C ALA A 180 -2.84 15.91 3.91
N MET A 181 -3.38 14.80 4.42
CA MET A 181 -2.61 13.56 4.62
C MET A 181 -2.05 13.01 3.30
N ASP A 182 -2.82 13.05 2.21
CA ASP A 182 -2.35 12.57 0.91
C ASP A 182 -1.23 13.46 0.34
N TYR A 183 -1.39 14.78 0.43
CA TYR A 183 -0.37 15.74 0.02
C TYR A 183 0.96 15.49 0.76
N TRP A 184 0.93 15.43 2.09
CA TRP A 184 2.11 15.19 2.91
C TRP A 184 2.79 13.86 2.56
N ALA A 185 2.00 12.78 2.42
CA ALA A 185 2.54 11.46 2.13
C ALA A 185 3.16 11.35 0.73
N ASN A 186 2.61 12.07 -0.26
CA ASN A 186 3.19 12.13 -1.60
C ASN A 186 4.51 12.93 -1.58
N LEU A 187 4.57 14.03 -0.82
CA LEU A 187 5.79 14.83 -0.65
C LEU A 187 6.90 14.05 0.07
N ASP A 188 6.60 13.41 1.20
CA ASP A 188 7.54 12.55 1.95
C ASP A 188 8.11 11.45 1.04
N HIS A 189 7.26 10.79 0.24
CA HIS A 189 7.72 9.76 -0.69
C HIS A 189 8.67 10.31 -1.77
N GLN A 190 8.33 11.45 -2.38
CA GLN A 190 9.19 12.08 -3.40
C GLN A 190 10.54 12.53 -2.83
N LEU A 191 10.55 13.13 -1.64
CA LEU A 191 11.76 13.61 -0.99
C LEU A 191 12.67 12.45 -0.56
N ARG A 192 12.10 11.37 -0.02
CA ARG A 192 12.87 10.16 0.33
C ARG A 192 13.47 9.47 -0.90
N TYR A 193 12.78 9.49 -2.04
CA TYR A 193 13.28 8.88 -3.27
C TYR A 193 14.51 9.62 -3.83
N LYS A 194 14.56 10.96 -3.71
CA LYS A 194 15.64 11.78 -4.26
C LYS A 194 16.93 11.79 -3.41
N ARG A 195 16.94 11.25 -2.18
CA ARG A 195 18.03 11.46 -1.22
C ARG A 195 18.83 10.22 -0.84
N GLY A 196 20.14 10.45 -0.62
CA GLY A 196 21.04 9.53 0.08
C GLY A 196 20.96 9.66 1.62
N LYS A 197 21.55 8.69 2.33
CA LYS A 197 21.42 8.47 3.79
C LYS A 197 21.94 9.59 4.74
N LYS A 198 22.62 10.64 4.26
CA LYS A 198 23.34 11.60 5.15
C LYS A 198 22.58 12.88 5.51
N GLU A 199 21.63 13.35 4.70
CA GLU A 199 20.86 14.60 4.95
C GLU A 199 19.47 14.36 5.58
N THR A 200 19.26 13.18 6.19
CA THR A 200 17.90 12.67 6.43
C THR A 200 17.28 13.16 7.75
N GLN A 201 18.07 13.42 8.79
CA GLN A 201 17.53 13.70 10.14
C GLN A 201 16.82 15.04 10.26
N LEU A 202 17.49 16.14 9.91
CA LEU A 202 16.95 17.50 10.08
C LEU A 202 15.62 17.69 9.30
N ILE A 203 15.52 17.00 8.16
CA ILE A 203 14.36 17.10 7.28
C ILE A 203 13.26 16.11 7.67
N ASP A 204 13.62 14.96 8.28
CA ASP A 204 12.64 14.09 8.92
C ASP A 204 11.93 14.85 10.08
N GLU A 205 12.64 15.68 10.84
CA GLU A 205 12.05 16.53 11.89
C GLU A 205 11.10 17.59 11.32
N GLU A 206 11.51 18.33 10.28
CA GLU A 206 10.65 19.30 9.59
C GLU A 206 9.39 18.64 9.00
N LEU A 207 9.54 17.47 8.37
CA LEU A 207 8.42 16.71 7.84
C LEU A 207 7.47 16.26 8.96
N GLN A 208 7.99 15.87 10.12
CA GLN A 208 7.18 15.50 11.28
C GLN A 208 6.42 16.72 11.85
N GLN A 209 7.03 17.90 11.86
CA GLN A 209 6.35 19.14 12.24
C GLN A 209 5.22 19.47 11.26
N CYS A 210 5.47 19.34 9.95
CA CYS A 210 4.46 19.49 8.91
C CYS A 210 3.28 18.52 9.08
N ALA A 211 3.55 17.26 9.42
CA ALA A 211 2.48 16.29 9.71
C ALA A 211 1.62 16.72 10.91
N SER A 212 2.26 17.26 11.96
CA SER A 212 1.57 17.74 13.16
C SER A 212 0.68 18.95 12.88
N MET A 213 1.17 19.89 12.04
CA MET A 213 0.38 21.03 11.56
C MET A 213 -0.83 20.58 10.74
N ILE A 214 -0.64 19.60 9.84
CA ILE A 214 -1.72 19.01 9.04
C ILE A 214 -2.78 18.37 9.92
N SER A 215 -2.38 17.60 10.93
CA SER A 215 -3.32 16.99 11.87
C SER A 215 -4.15 18.05 12.61
N THR A 216 -3.51 19.14 13.02
CA THR A 216 -4.19 20.28 13.68
C THR A 216 -5.18 20.97 12.74
N LEU A 217 -4.78 21.19 11.48
CA LEU A 217 -5.63 21.77 10.45
C LEU A 217 -6.86 20.91 10.18
N ASP A 218 -6.67 19.61 9.96
CA ASP A 218 -7.75 18.64 9.73
C ASP A 218 -8.77 18.64 10.89
N GLN A 219 -8.28 18.66 12.14
CA GLN A 219 -9.15 18.72 13.31
C GLN A 219 -9.90 20.05 13.42
N LYS A 220 -9.25 21.18 13.10
CA LYS A 220 -9.89 22.50 13.12
C LYS A 220 -10.99 22.59 12.06
N MET A 221 -10.70 22.15 10.83
CA MET A 221 -11.68 22.11 9.74
C MET A 221 -12.86 21.21 10.07
N LEU A 222 -12.61 20.04 10.65
CA LEU A 222 -13.67 19.15 11.11
C LEU A 222 -14.56 19.81 12.18
N LYS A 223 -13.97 20.51 13.16
CA LYS A 223 -14.72 21.25 14.18
C LYS A 223 -15.59 22.35 13.57
N ILE A 224 -15.08 23.08 12.57
CA ILE A 224 -15.83 24.12 11.86
C ILE A 224 -17.03 23.50 11.14
N ARG A 225 -16.81 22.42 10.37
CA ARG A 225 -17.91 21.72 9.68
C ARG A 225 -19.01 21.28 10.66
N LYS A 226 -18.62 20.62 11.77
CA LYS A 226 -19.57 20.19 12.82
C LYS A 226 -20.33 21.33 13.50
N LYS A 227 -19.81 22.57 13.46
CA LYS A 227 -20.54 23.75 13.94
C LYS A 227 -21.57 24.20 12.91
N ILE A 228 -21.20 24.20 11.63
CA ILE A 228 -22.11 24.55 10.52
C ILE A 228 -23.25 23.54 10.43
N ASP A 229 -22.96 22.25 10.55
CA ASP A 229 -23.98 21.17 10.51
C ASP A 229 -25.04 21.25 11.65
N LYS A 230 -24.82 22.11 12.66
CA LYS A 230 -25.74 22.31 13.80
C LYS A 230 -26.60 23.56 13.69
N ILE A 231 -26.35 24.41 12.68
CA ILE A 231 -27.12 25.62 12.38
C ILE A 231 -28.28 25.21 11.47
#